data_AF-A0A939KDY8-F1
#
_entry.id   AF-A0A939KDY8-F1
#
_cell.length_a   1.000
_cell.length_b   1.000
_cell.length_c   1.000
_cell.angle_alpha   90.00
_cell.angle_beta   90.00
_cell.angle_gamma   90.00
#
_symmetry.space_group_name_H-M   'P 1'
#
loop_
_entity.id
_entity.type
_entity.pdbx_description
1 polymer ?
#
loop_
_entity_poly.entity_id
_entity_poly.type
_entity_poly.pdbx_seq_one_letter_code
_entity_poly.pdbx_strand_id
1 'polypeptide(L)'
;MISLYQLKNKLNIQAKEFAKLLEFPDLYAQGLWARGVYNCSHFSQAHERLQDAFDSRNLNSILEHNSFKYLMINEYDDQEIIDSLHKEIESMASEIESLMLVDIDTLELISTIYKVLGLPEDAQFIVNTGADFRLEWRPYFDSFDDPLIVQYADLKLDGCYYRLIASKFPFEQLTIDNIKKYMYITHVNHDGEFEGCISDGNSFSKHENWLMLTLELFNSGKVNKTQFNPTTFKIEGMRYLVYGFPLIPTFASDWHKPELCLQVKNVDGDQKFIVHIDQQTLVFYARRVDTNFFNTIDYEKYISLYQSSVLSHFDADNSLLKVDEVKYLSFFRPFCIEDINGA
;
A
#
# COMPACT_ATOMS: atom_id res chain seq x y z
N MET A 1 22.75 8.38 -24.76
CA MET A 1 23.29 9.42 -23.84
C MET A 1 22.43 10.65 -24.01
N ILE A 2 21.70 11.05 -22.98
CA ILE A 2 20.77 12.19 -23.04
C ILE A 2 21.56 13.52 -23.13
N SER A 3 21.08 14.44 -23.96
CA SER A 3 21.67 15.77 -24.14
C SER A 3 21.12 16.79 -23.15
N LEU A 4 21.87 17.85 -22.90
CA LEU A 4 21.41 18.97 -22.08
C LEU A 4 20.11 19.61 -22.59
N TYR A 5 19.93 19.69 -23.91
CA TYR A 5 18.68 20.16 -24.51
C TYR A 5 17.49 19.28 -24.12
N GLN A 6 17.68 17.95 -24.15
CA GLN A 6 16.64 17.00 -23.73
C GLN A 6 16.33 17.12 -22.23
N LEU A 7 17.35 17.27 -21.37
CA LEU A 7 17.16 17.49 -19.92
C LEU A 7 16.39 18.78 -19.63
N LYS A 8 16.75 19.90 -20.29
CA LYS A 8 16.02 21.17 -20.17
C LYS A 8 14.59 21.06 -20.67
N ASN A 9 14.35 20.31 -21.76
CA ASN A 9 13.01 20.08 -22.25
C ASN A 9 12.18 19.23 -21.27
N LYS A 10 12.78 18.19 -20.68
CA LYS A 10 12.12 17.36 -19.65
C LYS A 10 11.74 18.18 -18.42
N LEU A 11 12.65 19.03 -17.92
CA LEU A 11 12.37 19.99 -16.85
C LEU A 11 11.16 20.88 -17.18
N ASN A 12 11.06 21.39 -18.41
CA ASN A 12 9.93 22.20 -18.87
C ASN A 12 8.62 21.40 -18.96
N ILE A 13 8.68 20.17 -19.45
CA ILE A 13 7.51 19.28 -19.55
C ILE A 13 6.98 18.97 -18.16
N GLN A 14 7.85 18.62 -17.22
CA GLN A 14 7.46 18.30 -15.85
C GLN A 14 6.69 19.45 -15.18
N ALA A 15 7.20 20.69 -15.26
CA ALA A 15 6.51 21.84 -14.69
C ALA A 15 5.13 22.10 -15.34
N LYS A 16 5.00 21.86 -16.65
CA LYS A 16 3.72 21.99 -17.37
C LYS A 16 2.74 20.88 -17.01
N GLU A 17 3.22 19.65 -16.87
CA GLU A 17 2.37 18.52 -16.47
C GLU A 17 1.90 18.67 -15.03
N PHE A 18 2.78 19.11 -14.13
CA PHE A 18 2.42 19.47 -12.76
C PHE A 18 1.33 20.55 -12.73
N ALA A 19 1.48 21.62 -13.51
CA ALA A 19 0.46 22.66 -13.64
C ALA A 19 -0.88 22.09 -14.11
N LYS A 20 -0.85 21.22 -15.11
CA LYS A 20 -2.05 20.61 -15.69
C LYS A 20 -2.76 19.67 -14.72
N LEU A 21 -2.03 18.82 -14.00
CA LEU A 21 -2.59 17.82 -13.11
C LEU A 21 -3.30 18.44 -11.90
N LEU A 22 -2.78 19.56 -11.37
CA LEU A 22 -3.38 20.28 -10.25
C LEU A 22 -4.22 21.49 -10.68
N GLU A 23 -4.43 21.68 -11.98
CA GLU A 23 -5.15 22.82 -12.55
C GLU A 23 -4.60 24.20 -12.13
N PHE A 24 -3.29 24.30 -11.96
CA PHE A 24 -2.60 25.53 -11.58
C PHE A 24 -2.18 26.40 -12.78
N PRO A 25 -2.08 27.73 -12.61
CA PRO A 25 -1.43 28.59 -13.60
C PRO A 25 0.05 28.20 -13.79
N ASP A 26 0.52 28.14 -15.05
CA ASP A 26 1.88 27.71 -15.41
C ASP A 26 3.00 28.38 -14.59
N LEU A 27 2.97 29.71 -14.46
CA LEU A 27 4.01 30.46 -13.74
C LEU A 27 4.04 30.13 -12.25
N TYR A 28 2.87 29.86 -11.66
CA TYR A 28 2.74 29.48 -10.28
C TYR A 28 3.30 28.08 -10.05
N ALA A 29 2.87 27.12 -10.87
CA ALA A 29 3.36 25.75 -10.86
C ALA A 29 4.88 25.65 -11.09
N GLN A 30 5.45 26.43 -12.01
CA GLN A 30 6.90 26.50 -12.24
C GLN A 30 7.65 26.95 -10.98
N GLY A 31 7.11 27.92 -10.23
CA GLY A 31 7.69 28.40 -8.98
C GLY A 31 7.68 27.33 -7.89
N LEU A 32 6.54 26.63 -7.73
CA LEU A 32 6.41 25.52 -6.78
C LEU A 32 7.36 24.37 -7.14
N TRP A 33 7.34 23.93 -8.39
CA TRP A 33 8.16 22.81 -8.86
C TRP A 33 9.66 23.07 -8.74
N ALA A 34 10.12 24.28 -9.10
CA ALA A 34 11.53 24.66 -8.97
C ALA A 34 12.01 24.59 -7.51
N ARG A 35 11.19 25.06 -6.56
CA ARG A 35 11.55 25.11 -5.15
C ARG A 35 11.45 23.74 -4.50
N GLY A 36 10.31 23.08 -4.63
CA GLY A 36 10.04 21.83 -3.94
C GLY A 36 10.81 20.63 -4.47
N VAL A 37 10.96 20.51 -5.80
CA VAL A 37 11.62 19.34 -6.40
C VAL A 37 13.10 19.61 -6.67
N TYR A 38 13.44 20.82 -7.14
CA TYR A 38 14.79 21.14 -7.57
C TYR A 38 15.59 22.03 -6.61
N ASN A 39 15.00 22.46 -5.50
CA ASN A 39 15.62 23.35 -4.51
C ASN A 39 16.23 24.61 -5.17
N CYS A 40 15.47 25.22 -6.07
CA CYS A 40 15.81 26.44 -6.80
C CYS A 40 14.77 27.53 -6.54
N SER A 41 15.20 28.77 -6.29
CA SER A 41 14.33 29.88 -5.90
C SER A 41 13.33 30.29 -6.98
N HIS A 42 13.67 30.07 -8.25
CA HIS A 42 12.81 30.29 -9.41
C HIS A 42 13.22 29.37 -10.57
N PHE A 43 12.30 29.19 -11.52
CA PHE A 43 12.47 28.21 -12.60
C PHE A 43 13.64 28.49 -13.54
N SER A 44 13.97 29.76 -13.81
CA SER A 44 15.19 30.09 -14.57
C SER A 44 16.49 29.69 -13.87
N GLN A 45 16.53 29.75 -12.53
CA GLN A 45 17.69 29.27 -11.77
C GLN A 45 17.86 27.76 -11.90
N ALA A 46 16.76 26.99 -12.00
CA ALA A 46 16.84 25.56 -12.24
C ALA A 46 17.50 25.26 -13.60
N HIS A 47 17.21 26.04 -14.65
CA HIS A 47 17.87 25.92 -15.96
C HIS A 47 19.36 26.27 -15.93
N GLU A 48 19.73 27.33 -15.20
CA GLU A 48 21.12 27.75 -15.00
C GLU A 48 21.92 26.69 -14.23
N ARG A 49 21.39 26.20 -13.11
CA ARG A 49 22.08 25.17 -12.31
C ARG A 49 22.18 23.83 -13.04
N LEU A 50 21.17 23.47 -13.84
CA LEU A 50 21.23 22.27 -14.69
C LEU A 50 22.34 22.40 -15.75
N GLN A 51 22.52 23.59 -16.34
CA GLN A 51 23.62 23.88 -17.25
C GLN A 51 24.97 23.72 -16.54
N ASP A 52 25.14 24.37 -15.39
CA ASP A 52 26.40 24.33 -14.63
C ASP A 52 26.77 22.90 -14.21
N ALA A 53 25.79 22.13 -13.73
CA ALA A 53 26.00 20.74 -13.33
C ALA A 53 26.43 19.88 -14.53
N PHE A 54 25.77 20.05 -15.68
CA PHE A 54 26.11 19.32 -16.90
C PHE A 54 27.51 19.68 -17.42
N ASP A 55 27.89 20.96 -17.37
CA ASP A 55 29.19 21.43 -17.88
C ASP A 55 30.37 21.03 -16.97
N SER A 56 30.12 20.79 -15.67
CA SER A 56 31.19 20.52 -14.69
C SER A 56 31.88 19.16 -14.84
N ARG A 57 31.13 18.07 -15.12
CA ARG A 57 31.63 16.70 -15.39
C ARG A 57 30.70 15.84 -16.26
N ASN A 58 29.92 16.44 -17.16
CA ASN A 58 28.91 15.77 -17.99
C ASN A 58 27.85 15.02 -17.15
N LEU A 59 27.33 13.92 -17.69
CA LEU A 59 26.19 13.15 -17.16
C LEU A 59 26.38 12.63 -15.73
N ASN A 60 27.59 12.22 -15.35
CA ASN A 60 27.86 11.67 -14.01
C ASN A 60 27.57 12.71 -12.92
N SER A 61 27.86 13.99 -13.19
CA SER A 61 27.54 15.06 -12.24
C SER A 61 26.04 15.20 -12.03
N ILE A 62 25.21 14.87 -13.01
CA ILE A 62 23.74 14.92 -12.89
C ILE A 62 23.24 13.73 -12.08
N LEU A 63 23.77 12.52 -12.34
CA LEU A 63 23.41 11.31 -11.60
C LEU A 63 23.72 11.41 -10.10
N GLU A 64 24.84 12.07 -9.76
CA GLU A 64 25.25 12.32 -8.37
C GLU A 64 24.59 13.56 -7.75
N HIS A 65 23.86 14.36 -8.53
CA HIS A 65 23.27 15.61 -8.03
C HIS A 65 22.05 15.34 -7.15
N ASN A 66 21.95 16.01 -6.00
CA ASN A 66 20.89 15.78 -5.01
C ASN A 66 19.46 15.84 -5.60
N SER A 67 19.14 16.85 -6.41
CA SER A 67 17.81 17.00 -7.04
C SER A 67 17.75 16.70 -8.54
N PHE A 68 18.71 17.16 -9.35
CA PHE A 68 18.66 16.95 -10.81
C PHE A 68 18.79 15.48 -11.26
N LYS A 69 19.25 14.57 -10.40
CA LYS A 69 19.26 13.14 -10.70
C LYS A 69 17.87 12.60 -11.07
N TYR A 70 16.79 13.18 -10.55
CA TYR A 70 15.43 12.74 -10.85
C TYR A 70 15.01 13.00 -12.31
N LEU A 71 15.69 13.89 -13.04
CA LEU A 71 15.50 14.03 -14.48
C LEU A 71 15.94 12.78 -15.26
N MET A 72 16.75 11.91 -14.65
CA MET A 72 17.29 10.70 -15.27
C MET A 72 16.36 9.49 -15.15
N ILE A 73 15.27 9.57 -14.38
CA ILE A 73 14.24 8.53 -14.30
C ILE A 73 13.67 8.28 -15.71
N ASN A 74 13.53 7.02 -16.12
CA ASN A 74 13.19 6.56 -17.47
C ASN A 74 14.23 6.85 -18.58
N GLU A 75 15.42 7.37 -18.25
CA GLU A 75 16.50 7.60 -19.23
C GLU A 75 17.67 6.61 -19.08
N TYR A 76 17.75 5.92 -17.94
CA TYR A 76 18.78 4.94 -17.59
C TYR A 76 18.20 3.88 -16.63
N ASP A 77 18.99 2.85 -16.31
CA ASP A 77 18.69 1.97 -15.18
C ASP A 77 18.70 2.82 -13.89
N ASP A 78 17.53 3.00 -13.28
CA ASP A 78 17.23 4.10 -12.38
C ASP A 78 16.75 3.65 -11.00
N GLN A 79 16.90 2.36 -10.65
CA GLN A 79 16.43 1.82 -9.37
C GLN A 79 17.01 2.59 -8.17
N GLU A 80 18.31 2.90 -8.14
CA GLU A 80 18.92 3.69 -7.05
C GLU A 80 18.37 5.13 -6.98
N ILE A 81 17.99 5.69 -8.13
CA ILE A 81 17.41 7.04 -8.22
C ILE A 81 15.97 7.02 -7.71
N ILE A 82 15.20 5.99 -8.06
CA ILE A 82 13.83 5.76 -7.60
C ILE A 82 13.83 5.52 -6.08
N ASP A 83 14.71 4.66 -5.57
CA ASP A 83 14.85 4.40 -4.13
C ASP A 83 15.22 5.69 -3.37
N SER A 84 16.04 6.56 -3.98
CA SER A 84 16.34 7.86 -3.41
C SER A 84 15.18 8.84 -3.53
N LEU A 85 14.34 8.77 -4.56
CA LEU A 85 13.16 9.61 -4.70
C LEU A 85 12.13 9.24 -3.64
N HIS A 86 11.90 7.95 -3.46
CA HIS A 86 11.00 7.38 -2.46
C HIS A 86 11.25 7.92 -1.04
N LYS A 87 12.53 8.17 -0.68
CA LYS A 87 12.95 8.76 0.59
C LYS A 87 12.73 10.27 0.69
N GLU A 88 12.79 10.99 -0.44
CA GLU A 88 12.71 12.45 -0.49
C GLU A 88 11.30 12.96 -0.81
N ILE A 89 10.41 12.11 -1.32
CA ILE A 89 9.10 12.50 -1.86
C ILE A 89 8.22 13.25 -0.85
N GLU A 90 8.27 12.86 0.43
CA GLU A 90 7.52 13.52 1.50
C GLU A 90 8.06 14.91 1.78
N SER A 91 9.39 15.07 1.78
CA SER A 91 10.02 16.38 1.93
C SER A 91 9.69 17.28 0.73
N MET A 92 9.68 16.74 -0.48
CA MET A 92 9.29 17.50 -1.68
C MET A 92 7.84 17.97 -1.59
N ALA A 93 6.92 17.06 -1.21
CA ALA A 93 5.51 17.39 -1.06
C ALA A 93 5.31 18.46 0.02
N SER A 94 5.94 18.31 1.18
CA SER A 94 5.87 19.28 2.28
C SER A 94 6.42 20.66 1.88
N GLU A 95 7.53 20.71 1.15
CA GLU A 95 8.10 21.96 0.67
C GLU A 95 7.15 22.67 -0.32
N ILE A 96 6.53 21.92 -1.24
CA ILE A 96 5.52 22.46 -2.17
C ILE A 96 4.29 22.96 -1.40
N GLU A 97 3.74 22.13 -0.52
CA GLU A 97 2.55 22.43 0.28
C GLU A 97 2.73 23.70 1.12
N SER A 98 3.92 23.89 1.72
CA SER A 98 4.26 25.10 2.49
C SER A 98 4.21 26.41 1.69
N LEU A 99 4.32 26.31 0.36
CA LEU A 99 4.28 27.43 -0.58
C LEU A 99 2.93 27.56 -1.29
N MET A 100 2.02 26.60 -1.06
CA MET A 100 0.73 26.56 -1.72
C MET A 100 -0.26 27.57 -1.14
N LEU A 101 -1.06 28.17 -2.01
CA LEU A 101 -2.14 29.09 -1.66
C LEU A 101 -3.50 28.38 -1.59
N VAL A 102 -3.54 27.12 -2.01
CA VAL A 102 -4.70 26.25 -2.02
C VAL A 102 -4.38 25.02 -1.21
N ASP A 103 -5.40 24.47 -0.57
CA ASP A 103 -5.28 23.25 0.23
C ASP A 103 -5.49 22.04 -0.68
N ILE A 104 -4.53 21.13 -0.73
CA ILE A 104 -4.56 19.88 -1.50
C ILE A 104 -4.12 18.76 -0.58
N ASP A 105 -4.76 17.60 -0.69
CA ASP A 105 -4.38 16.43 0.08
C ASP A 105 -2.92 16.02 -0.21
N THR A 106 -2.12 15.80 0.84
CA THR A 106 -0.69 15.52 0.68
C THR A 106 -0.43 14.22 -0.11
N LEU A 107 -1.31 13.21 -0.02
CA LEU A 107 -1.19 11.99 -0.84
C LEU A 107 -1.49 12.27 -2.32
N GLU A 108 -2.48 13.13 -2.61
CA GLU A 108 -2.76 13.60 -3.97
C GLU A 108 -1.55 14.34 -4.56
N LEU A 109 -0.88 15.18 -3.75
CA LEU A 109 0.33 15.87 -4.16
C LEU A 109 1.49 14.90 -4.42
N ILE A 110 1.72 13.92 -3.54
CA ILE A 110 2.72 12.86 -3.73
C ILE A 110 2.46 12.07 -5.01
N SER A 111 1.20 11.63 -5.23
CA SER A 111 0.78 10.94 -6.46
C SER A 111 1.09 11.78 -7.71
N THR A 112 0.81 13.08 -7.63
CA THR A 112 1.09 14.02 -8.72
C THR A 112 2.59 14.13 -9.02
N ILE A 113 3.42 14.25 -7.98
CA ILE A 113 4.89 14.34 -8.15
C ILE A 113 5.41 13.06 -8.84
N TYR A 114 4.99 11.88 -8.40
CA TYR A 114 5.35 10.62 -9.05
C TYR A 114 4.93 10.57 -10.54
N LYS A 115 3.67 10.94 -10.85
CA LYS A 115 3.18 11.01 -12.24
C LYS A 115 4.07 11.92 -13.10
N VAL A 116 4.40 13.11 -12.61
CA VAL A 116 5.23 14.09 -13.32
C VAL A 116 6.68 13.60 -13.52
N LEU A 117 7.22 12.85 -12.55
CA LEU A 117 8.54 12.24 -12.66
C LEU A 117 8.57 10.97 -13.54
N GLY A 118 7.42 10.53 -14.06
CA GLY A 118 7.29 9.40 -14.96
C GLY A 118 7.15 8.05 -14.25
N LEU A 119 6.61 8.05 -13.03
CA LEU A 119 6.37 6.88 -12.19
C LEU A 119 4.86 6.67 -11.93
N PRO A 120 4.09 6.27 -12.95
CA PRO A 120 2.62 6.16 -12.84
C PRO A 120 2.16 5.03 -11.92
N GLU A 121 2.96 3.98 -11.72
CA GLU A 121 2.65 2.88 -10.80
C GLU A 121 2.83 3.32 -9.34
N ASP A 122 3.96 3.95 -9.00
CA ASP A 122 4.19 4.54 -7.69
C ASP A 122 3.13 5.58 -7.31
N ALA A 123 2.69 6.36 -8.30
CA ALA A 123 1.62 7.34 -8.11
C ALA A 123 0.27 6.72 -7.74
N GLN A 124 0.04 5.46 -8.09
CA GLN A 124 -1.16 4.68 -7.72
C GLN A 124 -0.89 3.74 -6.54
N PHE A 125 0.30 3.85 -5.92
CA PHE A 125 0.75 2.97 -4.86
C PHE A 125 0.70 1.48 -5.26
N ILE A 126 0.99 1.19 -6.54
CA ILE A 126 1.07 -0.18 -7.07
C ILE A 126 2.44 -0.77 -6.70
N VAL A 127 2.44 -1.97 -6.11
CA VAL A 127 3.64 -2.68 -5.68
C VAL A 127 3.72 -4.01 -6.43
N ASN A 128 4.74 -4.14 -7.29
CA ASN A 128 5.03 -5.37 -8.02
C ASN A 128 6.09 -6.18 -7.26
N THR A 129 5.72 -7.32 -6.67
CA THR A 129 6.64 -8.05 -5.78
C THR A 129 7.71 -8.87 -6.51
N GLY A 130 7.67 -8.92 -7.85
CA GLY A 130 8.61 -9.70 -8.65
C GLY A 130 8.44 -11.22 -8.51
N ALA A 131 9.24 -11.99 -9.26
CA ALA A 131 9.10 -13.45 -9.37
C ALA A 131 9.63 -14.24 -8.15
N ASP A 132 10.48 -13.61 -7.34
CA ASP A 132 11.11 -14.22 -6.17
C ASP A 132 10.26 -14.09 -4.90
N PHE A 133 9.25 -13.20 -4.90
CA PHE A 133 8.30 -13.09 -3.80
C PHE A 133 7.20 -14.13 -3.95
N ARG A 134 7.22 -15.16 -3.08
CA ARG A 134 6.23 -16.25 -3.11
C ARG A 134 5.68 -16.53 -1.73
N LEU A 135 4.36 -16.62 -1.66
CA LEU A 135 3.65 -17.02 -0.45
C LEU A 135 3.61 -18.54 -0.33
N GLU A 136 4.09 -19.07 0.79
CA GLU A 136 3.98 -20.49 1.11
C GLU A 136 2.68 -20.76 1.89
N TRP A 137 1.63 -21.18 1.17
CA TRP A 137 0.34 -21.52 1.75
C TRP A 137 0.37 -22.87 2.46
N ARG A 138 -0.20 -22.94 3.67
CA ARG A 138 -0.30 -24.15 4.49
C ARG A 138 -1.70 -24.31 5.07
N PRO A 139 -2.17 -25.55 5.31
CA PRO A 139 -3.38 -25.81 6.08
C PRO A 139 -3.34 -25.11 7.44
N TYR A 140 -4.40 -24.39 7.79
CA TYR A 140 -4.54 -23.75 9.09
C TYR A 140 -5.25 -24.65 10.10
N PHE A 141 -6.22 -25.46 9.62
CA PHE A 141 -6.88 -26.53 10.36
C PHE A 141 -6.53 -27.87 9.70
N ASP A 142 -5.39 -28.45 10.05
CA ASP A 142 -4.86 -29.66 9.40
C ASP A 142 -5.67 -30.92 9.70
N SER A 143 -6.40 -30.93 10.81
CA SER A 143 -7.26 -32.01 11.27
C SER A 143 -8.66 -31.98 10.64
N PHE A 144 -8.92 -31.01 9.77
CA PHE A 144 -10.18 -30.89 9.02
C PHE A 144 -10.22 -31.89 7.85
N ASP A 145 -11.38 -32.43 7.50
CA ASP A 145 -11.52 -33.40 6.39
C ASP A 145 -11.04 -32.83 5.03
N ASP A 146 -11.25 -31.53 4.82
CA ASP A 146 -10.60 -30.74 3.77
C ASP A 146 -9.60 -29.76 4.41
N PRO A 147 -8.32 -30.15 4.61
CA PRO A 147 -7.31 -29.30 5.25
C PRO A 147 -7.05 -27.98 4.51
N LEU A 148 -7.42 -27.91 3.23
CA LEU A 148 -7.22 -26.73 2.38
C LEU A 148 -8.39 -25.75 2.44
N ILE A 149 -9.39 -26.00 3.30
CA ILE A 149 -10.53 -25.11 3.46
C ILE A 149 -10.13 -23.73 4.00
N VAL A 150 -9.19 -23.71 4.93
CA VAL A 150 -8.55 -22.50 5.44
C VAL A 150 -7.06 -22.71 5.39
N GLN A 151 -6.37 -21.81 4.73
CA GLN A 151 -4.92 -21.80 4.63
C GLN A 151 -4.36 -20.51 5.20
N TYR A 152 -3.08 -20.53 5.54
CA TYR A 152 -2.35 -19.34 5.93
C TYR A 152 -1.01 -19.23 5.22
N ALA A 153 -0.50 -18.01 5.11
CA ALA A 153 0.86 -17.70 4.69
C ALA A 153 1.37 -16.50 5.50
N ASP A 154 2.64 -16.51 5.87
CA ASP A 154 3.26 -15.41 6.61
C ASP A 154 4.17 -14.60 5.67
N LEU A 155 4.25 -13.29 5.89
CA LEU A 155 5.18 -12.38 5.21
C LEU A 155 5.78 -11.36 6.20
N LYS A 156 6.83 -10.67 5.77
CA LYS A 156 7.43 -9.55 6.52
C LYS A 156 7.16 -8.22 5.83
N LEU A 157 6.94 -7.17 6.61
CA LEU A 157 6.84 -5.79 6.15
C LEU A 157 7.37 -4.88 7.25
N ASP A 158 8.37 -4.05 6.96
CA ASP A 158 9.02 -3.11 7.89
C ASP A 158 9.38 -3.74 9.26
N GLY A 159 9.94 -4.96 9.23
CA GLY A 159 10.32 -5.70 10.43
C GLY A 159 9.16 -6.31 11.25
N CYS A 160 7.91 -6.11 10.83
CA CYS A 160 6.73 -6.75 11.39
C CYS A 160 6.35 -8.00 10.60
N TYR A 161 5.81 -9.00 11.29
CA TYR A 161 5.21 -10.18 10.67
C TYR A 161 3.74 -9.91 10.36
N TYR A 162 3.29 -10.39 9.21
CA TYR A 162 1.88 -10.46 8.86
C TYR A 162 1.49 -11.90 8.56
N ARG A 163 0.27 -12.27 8.94
CA ARG A 163 -0.36 -13.52 8.52
C ARG A 163 -1.50 -13.20 7.57
N LEU A 164 -1.46 -13.82 6.40
CA LEU A 164 -2.57 -13.88 5.47
C LEU A 164 -3.37 -15.16 5.75
N ILE A 165 -4.69 -15.04 5.91
CA ILE A 165 -5.63 -16.14 6.04
C ILE A 165 -6.47 -16.22 4.78
N ALA A 166 -6.44 -17.37 4.12
CA ALA A 166 -7.18 -17.68 2.90
C ALA A 166 -8.32 -18.64 3.22
N SER A 167 -9.57 -18.20 3.05
CA SER A 167 -10.77 -19.04 3.20
C SER A 167 -11.30 -19.47 1.84
N LYS A 168 -11.45 -20.77 1.61
CA LYS A 168 -11.86 -21.37 0.33
C LYS A 168 -13.33 -21.09 0.04
N PHE A 169 -13.64 -20.73 -1.21
CA PHE A 169 -15.02 -20.57 -1.67
C PHE A 169 -15.22 -21.18 -3.07
N PRO A 170 -16.36 -21.84 -3.33
CA PRO A 170 -16.64 -22.43 -4.64
C PRO A 170 -17.17 -21.42 -5.67
N PHE A 171 -17.47 -20.18 -5.26
CA PHE A 171 -18.17 -19.20 -6.08
C PHE A 171 -17.22 -18.37 -6.95
N GLU A 172 -17.67 -18.02 -8.15
CA GLU A 172 -16.96 -17.06 -9.02
C GLU A 172 -17.19 -15.61 -8.56
N GLN A 173 -18.42 -15.32 -8.18
CA GLN A 173 -18.82 -14.02 -7.62
C GLN A 173 -19.11 -14.20 -6.14
N LEU A 174 -18.39 -13.43 -5.32
CA LEU A 174 -18.55 -13.42 -3.88
C LEU A 174 -19.58 -12.37 -3.47
N THR A 175 -20.66 -12.82 -2.85
CA THR A 175 -21.60 -11.96 -2.12
C THR A 175 -21.53 -12.32 -0.64
N ILE A 176 -21.80 -11.35 0.24
CA ILE A 176 -21.82 -11.58 1.68
C ILE A 176 -22.79 -12.72 2.03
N ASP A 177 -23.98 -12.73 1.42
CA ASP A 177 -24.99 -13.74 1.70
C ASP A 177 -24.54 -15.15 1.31
N ASN A 178 -23.87 -15.29 0.16
CA ASN A 178 -23.35 -16.58 -0.28
C ASN A 178 -22.18 -17.03 0.59
N ILE A 179 -21.30 -16.11 1.01
CA ILE A 179 -20.21 -16.39 1.94
C ILE A 179 -20.77 -16.83 3.30
N LYS A 180 -21.71 -16.06 3.88
CA LYS A 180 -22.40 -16.37 5.15
C LYS A 180 -23.03 -17.76 5.10
N LYS A 181 -23.81 -18.04 4.06
CA LYS A 181 -24.48 -19.32 3.88
C LYS A 181 -23.49 -20.47 3.73
N TYR A 182 -22.41 -20.27 2.97
CA TYR A 182 -21.39 -21.30 2.77
C TYR A 182 -20.66 -21.62 4.06
N MET A 183 -20.20 -20.61 4.81
CA MET A 183 -19.50 -20.81 6.08
C MET A 183 -20.39 -21.53 7.10
N TYR A 184 -21.65 -21.11 7.21
CA TYR A 184 -22.62 -21.76 8.09
C TYR A 184 -22.82 -23.25 7.74
N ILE A 185 -23.02 -23.57 6.45
CA ILE A 185 -23.18 -24.96 6.01
C ILE A 185 -21.91 -25.77 6.29
N THR A 186 -20.75 -25.20 6.02
CA THR A 186 -19.48 -25.87 6.31
C THR A 186 -19.34 -26.16 7.80
N HIS A 187 -19.58 -25.18 8.68
CA HIS A 187 -19.53 -25.39 10.12
C HIS A 187 -20.49 -26.50 10.56
N VAL A 188 -21.77 -26.44 10.15
CA VAL A 188 -22.78 -27.45 10.52
C VAL A 188 -22.42 -28.84 10.03
N ASN A 189 -21.84 -28.97 8.84
CA ASN A 189 -21.50 -30.27 8.25
C ASN A 189 -20.27 -30.93 8.91
N HIS A 190 -19.46 -30.17 9.63
CA HIS A 190 -18.25 -30.66 10.28
C HIS A 190 -18.37 -30.48 11.80
N ASP A 191 -19.49 -30.95 12.36
CA ASP A 191 -19.84 -30.83 13.78
C ASP A 191 -18.66 -31.28 14.68
N GLY A 192 -17.92 -30.31 15.23
CA GLY A 192 -16.67 -30.52 15.96
C GLY A 192 -15.80 -29.25 16.05
N GLU A 193 -15.16 -29.02 17.20
CA GLU A 193 -14.13 -27.98 17.32
C GLU A 193 -12.80 -28.51 16.78
N PHE A 194 -12.39 -28.05 15.60
CA PHE A 194 -11.05 -28.30 15.07
C PHE A 194 -10.12 -27.19 15.52
N GLU A 195 -9.11 -27.54 16.31
CA GLU A 195 -8.08 -26.61 16.72
C GLU A 195 -7.14 -26.27 15.56
N GLY A 196 -6.72 -25.01 15.47
CA GLY A 196 -5.71 -24.55 14.53
C GLY A 196 -4.34 -25.13 14.86
N CYS A 197 -3.54 -25.46 13.85
CA CYS A 197 -2.26 -26.15 14.03
C CYS A 197 -1.11 -25.26 14.55
N ILE A 198 -1.34 -23.96 14.74
CA ILE A 198 -0.32 -22.98 15.14
C ILE A 198 -0.61 -22.36 16.50
N SER A 199 -1.88 -22.07 16.77
CA SER A 199 -2.32 -21.32 17.94
C SER A 199 -3.34 -22.10 18.75
N ASP A 200 -2.88 -22.61 19.90
CA ASP A 200 -3.65 -23.42 20.82
C ASP A 200 -4.97 -22.72 21.19
N GLY A 201 -6.08 -23.45 21.07
CA GLY A 201 -7.42 -22.96 21.39
C GLY A 201 -8.07 -22.08 20.32
N ASN A 202 -7.46 -21.86 19.15
CA ASN A 202 -8.17 -21.30 18.01
C ASN A 202 -8.99 -22.38 17.30
N SER A 203 -10.29 -22.14 17.04
CA SER A 203 -11.19 -23.13 16.46
C SER A 203 -11.78 -22.67 15.12
N PHE A 204 -12.29 -23.60 14.31
CA PHE A 204 -13.01 -23.24 13.08
C PHE A 204 -14.20 -22.31 13.33
N SER A 205 -14.93 -22.48 14.43
CA SER A 205 -16.05 -21.61 14.81
C SER A 205 -15.59 -20.17 15.12
N LYS A 206 -14.43 -20.01 15.76
CA LYS A 206 -13.80 -18.69 15.97
C LYS A 206 -13.38 -18.04 14.65
N HIS A 207 -12.82 -18.83 13.73
CA HIS A 207 -12.48 -18.37 12.38
C HIS A 207 -13.72 -17.89 11.60
N GLU A 208 -14.80 -18.67 11.60
CA GLU A 208 -16.06 -18.25 10.98
C GLU A 208 -16.54 -16.91 11.54
N ASN A 209 -16.59 -16.78 12.87
CA ASN A 209 -17.03 -15.56 13.53
C ASN A 209 -16.13 -14.36 13.15
N TRP A 210 -14.81 -14.53 13.18
CA TRP A 210 -13.85 -13.51 12.77
C TRP A 210 -14.06 -13.07 11.31
N LEU A 211 -14.23 -14.03 10.40
CA LEU A 211 -14.45 -13.74 8.98
C LEU A 211 -15.76 -12.96 8.78
N MET A 212 -16.81 -13.29 9.52
CA MET A 212 -18.08 -12.54 9.46
C MET A 212 -17.93 -11.11 9.95
N LEU A 213 -17.29 -10.90 11.10
CA LEU A 213 -17.02 -9.56 11.64
C LEU A 213 -16.16 -8.72 10.69
N THR A 214 -15.19 -9.36 10.04
CA THR A 214 -14.31 -8.74 9.03
C THR A 214 -15.09 -8.34 7.78
N LEU A 215 -15.93 -9.23 7.25
CA LEU A 215 -16.77 -8.95 6.09
C LEU A 215 -17.77 -7.82 6.37
N GLU A 216 -18.38 -7.81 7.55
CA GLU A 216 -19.33 -6.77 7.95
C GLU A 216 -18.67 -5.40 8.09
N LEU A 217 -17.42 -5.33 8.58
CA LEU A 217 -16.67 -4.08 8.64
C LEU A 217 -16.58 -3.41 7.27
N PHE A 218 -16.14 -4.16 6.25
CA PHE A 218 -15.93 -3.61 4.91
C PHE A 218 -17.22 -3.34 4.13
N ASN A 219 -18.34 -3.96 4.51
CA ASN A 219 -19.60 -3.86 3.78
C ASN A 219 -20.69 -3.02 4.47
N SER A 220 -20.57 -2.74 5.77
CA SER A 220 -21.65 -2.12 6.56
C SER A 220 -21.87 -0.62 6.30
N GLY A 221 -21.14 -0.01 5.36
CA GLY A 221 -21.19 1.44 5.16
C GLY A 221 -20.48 2.26 6.26
N LYS A 222 -20.05 1.61 7.35
CA LYS A 222 -19.45 2.25 8.53
C LYS A 222 -18.06 2.80 8.27
N VAL A 223 -17.32 2.17 7.35
CA VAL A 223 -15.95 2.55 6.99
C VAL A 223 -15.84 2.96 5.52
N ASN A 224 -16.57 2.30 4.61
CA ASN A 224 -16.59 2.64 3.18
C ASN A 224 -17.99 3.11 2.75
N LYS A 225 -18.06 4.18 1.93
CA LYS A 225 -19.33 4.66 1.36
C LYS A 225 -19.87 3.77 0.23
N THR A 226 -19.00 2.97 -0.38
CA THR A 226 -19.32 2.07 -1.48
C THR A 226 -19.40 0.62 -1.01
N GLN A 227 -20.20 -0.18 -1.72
CA GLN A 227 -20.29 -1.62 -1.49
C GLN A 227 -18.96 -2.29 -1.86
N PHE A 228 -18.41 -3.11 -0.95
CA PHE A 228 -17.15 -3.80 -1.17
C PHE A 228 -17.40 -5.13 -1.88
N ASN A 229 -16.90 -5.25 -3.12
CA ASN A 229 -17.04 -6.45 -3.95
C ASN A 229 -15.66 -7.13 -4.13
N PRO A 230 -15.24 -7.99 -3.19
CA PRO A 230 -13.89 -8.54 -3.20
C PRO A 230 -13.66 -9.50 -4.38
N THR A 231 -12.47 -9.43 -4.96
CA THR A 231 -11.98 -10.43 -5.90
C THR A 231 -11.42 -11.64 -5.15
N THR A 232 -11.54 -12.82 -5.77
CA THR A 232 -10.92 -14.04 -5.24
C THR A 232 -9.42 -14.08 -5.54
N PHE A 233 -8.65 -14.66 -4.62
CA PHE A 233 -7.25 -15.03 -4.78
C PHE A 233 -7.17 -16.51 -5.16
N LYS A 234 -6.42 -16.87 -6.20
CA LYS A 234 -6.27 -18.27 -6.61
C LYS A 234 -5.05 -18.92 -5.96
N ILE A 235 -5.27 -20.02 -5.27
CA ILE A 235 -4.22 -20.88 -4.70
C ILE A 235 -4.44 -22.27 -5.28
N GLU A 236 -3.44 -22.81 -6.00
CA GLU A 236 -3.52 -24.13 -6.66
C GLU A 236 -4.78 -24.32 -7.51
N GLY A 237 -5.23 -23.25 -8.19
CA GLY A 237 -6.43 -23.25 -9.04
C GLY A 237 -7.77 -23.10 -8.30
N MET A 238 -7.77 -23.16 -6.96
CA MET A 238 -8.94 -22.98 -6.12
C MET A 238 -9.09 -21.51 -5.70
N ARG A 239 -10.33 -21.06 -5.46
CA ARG A 239 -10.64 -19.67 -5.15
C ARG A 239 -10.71 -19.45 -3.64
N TYR A 240 -10.04 -18.40 -3.18
CA TYR A 240 -9.97 -18.02 -1.78
C TYR A 240 -10.32 -16.55 -1.59
N LEU A 241 -10.87 -16.23 -0.43
CA LEU A 241 -10.95 -14.88 0.09
C LEU A 241 -9.80 -14.69 1.08
N VAL A 242 -8.94 -13.70 0.83
CA VAL A 242 -7.70 -13.51 1.60
C VAL A 242 -7.75 -12.19 2.37
N TYR A 243 -7.65 -12.30 3.68
CA TYR A 243 -7.42 -11.17 4.59
C TYR A 243 -6.11 -11.39 5.32
N GLY A 244 -5.52 -10.32 5.86
CA GLY A 244 -4.34 -10.47 6.70
C GLY A 244 -4.19 -9.36 7.71
N PHE A 245 -3.38 -9.62 8.72
CA PHE A 245 -3.22 -8.77 9.89
C PHE A 245 -1.79 -8.88 10.43
N PRO A 246 -1.33 -7.87 11.18
CA PRO A 246 -0.11 -7.99 11.98
C PRO A 246 -0.17 -9.23 12.86
N LEU A 247 0.91 -10.00 12.90
CA LEU A 247 0.98 -11.31 13.56
C LEU A 247 1.79 -11.19 14.86
N ILE A 248 1.30 -11.82 15.93
CA ILE A 248 2.06 -11.94 17.17
C ILE A 248 3.38 -12.68 16.85
N PRO A 249 4.57 -12.10 17.12
CA PRO A 249 5.83 -12.67 16.65
C PRO A 249 6.08 -14.12 17.09
N THR A 250 5.57 -14.53 18.25
CA THR A 250 5.68 -15.92 18.75
C THR A 250 4.84 -16.93 17.98
N PHE A 251 3.88 -16.48 17.17
CA PHE A 251 3.05 -17.33 16.32
C PHE A 251 3.53 -17.36 14.86
N ALA A 252 4.58 -16.62 14.51
CA ALA A 252 5.19 -16.69 13.19
C ALA A 252 5.68 -18.11 12.91
N SER A 253 5.32 -18.66 11.75
CA SER A 253 5.72 -20.02 11.38
C SER A 253 7.25 -20.14 11.23
N ASP A 254 7.81 -21.35 11.26
CA ASP A 254 9.26 -21.52 11.06
C ASP A 254 9.67 -21.48 9.57
N TRP A 255 8.71 -21.42 8.66
CA TRP A 255 8.92 -21.48 7.21
C TRP A 255 9.31 -20.13 6.61
N HIS A 256 9.58 -20.13 5.30
CA HIS A 256 9.98 -18.93 4.58
C HIS A 256 8.91 -17.83 4.69
N LYS A 257 9.37 -16.59 4.87
CA LYS A 257 8.55 -15.39 5.01
C LYS A 257 9.13 -14.36 4.05
N PRO A 258 8.55 -14.21 2.85
CA PRO A 258 9.06 -13.23 1.91
C PRO A 258 8.90 -11.83 2.51
N GLU A 259 9.87 -10.96 2.22
CA GLU A 259 9.85 -9.57 2.65
C GLU A 259 9.17 -8.73 1.58
N LEU A 260 8.08 -8.05 1.96
CA LEU A 260 7.34 -7.15 1.10
C LEU A 260 7.96 -5.77 1.22
N CYS A 261 8.67 -5.35 0.19
CA CYS A 261 9.24 -4.02 0.08
C CYS A 261 8.16 -3.05 -0.41
N LEU A 262 7.56 -2.30 0.51
CA LEU A 262 6.75 -1.12 0.20
C LEU A 262 7.09 -0.03 1.22
N GLN A 263 6.81 1.23 0.88
CA GLN A 263 7.10 2.35 1.78
C GLN A 263 5.82 3.08 2.16
N VAL A 264 5.40 2.88 3.40
CA VAL A 264 4.31 3.66 4.01
C VAL A 264 4.78 5.09 4.21
N LYS A 265 4.01 6.05 3.70
CA LYS A 265 4.35 7.46 3.77
C LYS A 265 3.93 8.09 5.09
N ASN A 266 4.75 8.96 5.66
CA ASN A 266 4.48 9.62 6.94
C ASN A 266 3.58 10.85 6.81
N VAL A 267 2.44 10.66 6.15
CA VAL A 267 1.43 11.70 5.90
C VAL A 267 0.08 11.30 6.50
N ASP A 268 -0.81 12.27 6.69
CA ASP A 268 -2.19 11.97 7.09
C ASP A 268 -2.97 11.35 5.91
N GLY A 269 -4.05 10.63 6.23
CA GLY A 269 -4.90 9.98 5.23
C GLY A 269 -4.76 8.46 5.11
N ASP A 270 -5.62 7.90 4.26
CA ASP A 270 -5.71 6.46 4.00
C ASP A 270 -4.77 6.08 2.86
N GLN A 271 -3.76 5.25 3.13
CA GLN A 271 -2.87 4.72 2.11
C GLN A 271 -3.31 3.31 1.72
N LYS A 272 -3.53 3.09 0.43
CA LYS A 272 -3.96 1.81 -0.14
C LYS A 272 -2.96 1.38 -1.19
N PHE A 273 -2.12 0.41 -0.83
CA PHE A 273 -1.14 -0.16 -1.74
C PHE A 273 -1.76 -1.35 -2.47
N ILE A 274 -1.77 -1.30 -3.80
CA ILE A 274 -2.22 -2.42 -4.64
C ILE A 274 -1.03 -3.35 -4.85
N VAL A 275 -1.02 -4.48 -4.15
CA VAL A 275 0.11 -5.42 -4.14
C VAL A 275 -0.15 -6.56 -5.11
N HIS A 276 0.65 -6.62 -6.17
CA HIS A 276 0.66 -7.71 -7.14
C HIS A 276 1.60 -8.83 -6.70
N ILE A 277 1.02 -9.98 -6.39
CA ILE A 277 1.71 -11.21 -5.98
C ILE A 277 1.45 -12.25 -7.06
N ASP A 278 2.48 -12.59 -7.83
CA ASP A 278 2.34 -13.39 -9.05
C ASP A 278 1.27 -12.83 -10.01
N GLN A 279 0.17 -13.56 -10.22
CA GLN A 279 -0.97 -13.17 -11.06
C GLN A 279 -2.18 -12.72 -10.22
N GLN A 280 -1.99 -12.53 -8.91
CA GLN A 280 -3.03 -12.22 -7.95
C GLN A 280 -2.78 -10.84 -7.34
N THR A 281 -3.84 -10.26 -6.78
CA THR A 281 -3.79 -8.89 -6.23
C THR A 281 -4.40 -8.87 -4.84
N LEU A 282 -3.71 -8.22 -3.92
CA LEU A 282 -4.22 -7.85 -2.59
C LEU A 282 -4.09 -6.34 -2.40
N VAL A 283 -4.77 -5.82 -1.40
CA VAL A 283 -4.56 -4.43 -0.96
C VAL A 283 -3.96 -4.46 0.44
N PHE A 284 -2.80 -3.83 0.58
CA PHE A 284 -2.26 -3.45 1.89
C PHE A 284 -2.77 -2.06 2.24
N TYR A 285 -3.46 -1.96 3.37
CA TYR A 285 -3.97 -0.70 3.87
C TYR A 285 -3.10 -0.23 5.03
N ALA A 286 -2.77 1.06 5.05
CA ALA A 286 -2.11 1.73 6.16
C ALA A 286 -2.76 3.09 6.41
N ARG A 287 -3.12 3.36 7.67
CA ARG A 287 -3.58 4.67 8.11
C ARG A 287 -2.81 5.10 9.34
N ARG A 288 -2.23 6.29 9.28
CA ARG A 288 -1.53 6.88 10.42
C ARG A 288 -2.48 7.05 11.60
N VAL A 289 -1.99 6.69 12.78
CA VAL A 289 -2.69 6.84 14.06
C VAL A 289 -1.86 7.78 14.93
N ASP A 290 -2.23 9.06 14.93
CA ASP A 290 -1.59 10.09 15.74
C ASP A 290 -2.68 10.94 16.42
N THR A 291 -2.49 11.21 17.72
CA THR A 291 -3.43 11.98 18.54
C THR A 291 -3.40 13.48 18.25
N ASN A 292 -2.39 13.97 17.51
CA ASN A 292 -2.11 15.39 17.36
C ASN A 292 -2.59 16.01 16.03
N PHE A 293 -3.17 15.23 15.11
CA PHE A 293 -3.72 15.77 13.87
C PHE A 293 -5.15 16.27 14.08
N PHE A 294 -5.44 17.46 13.58
CA PHE A 294 -6.77 18.08 13.61
C PHE A 294 -7.74 17.28 12.74
N ASN A 295 -8.33 16.21 13.30
CA ASN A 295 -9.11 15.29 12.50
C ASN A 295 -10.59 15.25 12.90
N THR A 296 -11.42 15.27 11.86
CA THR A 296 -12.89 15.13 11.87
C THR A 296 -13.36 13.70 12.13
N ILE A 297 -12.42 12.76 12.23
CA ILE A 297 -12.66 11.32 12.48
C ILE A 297 -12.33 11.01 13.94
N ASP A 298 -13.29 10.38 14.63
CA ASP A 298 -13.09 9.79 15.94
C ASP A 298 -12.19 8.56 15.81
N TYR A 299 -10.87 8.79 15.94
CA TYR A 299 -9.84 7.76 15.79
C TYR A 299 -9.99 6.61 16.78
N GLU A 300 -10.41 6.88 18.02
CA GLU A 300 -10.62 5.83 19.00
C GLU A 300 -11.72 4.87 18.54
N LYS A 301 -12.84 5.42 18.08
CA LYS A 301 -13.93 4.62 17.51
C LYS A 301 -13.49 3.89 16.25
N TYR A 302 -12.74 4.56 15.37
CA TYR A 302 -12.24 3.96 14.14
C TYR A 302 -11.35 2.75 14.42
N ILE A 303 -10.31 2.92 15.25
CA ILE A 303 -9.38 1.85 15.64
C ILE A 303 -10.12 0.71 16.35
N SER A 304 -11.04 1.05 17.26
CA SER A 304 -11.84 0.05 17.99
C SER A 304 -12.65 -0.83 17.05
N LEU A 305 -13.17 -0.30 15.95
CA LEU A 305 -13.88 -1.10 14.94
C LEU A 305 -12.95 -2.16 14.32
N TYR A 306 -11.73 -1.78 13.92
CA TYR A 306 -10.77 -2.73 13.35
C TYR A 306 -10.28 -3.75 14.38
N GLN A 307 -10.07 -3.32 15.64
CA GLN A 307 -9.75 -4.20 16.76
C GLN A 307 -10.85 -5.24 17.02
N SER A 308 -12.12 -4.85 16.89
CA SER A 308 -13.26 -5.77 17.03
C SER A 308 -13.55 -6.64 15.80
N SER A 309 -12.84 -6.43 14.69
CA SER A 309 -13.07 -7.10 13.40
C SER A 309 -11.78 -7.73 12.88
N VAL A 310 -11.05 -7.07 11.98
CA VAL A 310 -9.86 -7.64 11.32
C VAL A 310 -8.81 -8.10 12.32
N LEU A 311 -8.52 -7.28 13.34
CA LEU A 311 -7.51 -7.56 14.36
C LEU A 311 -8.05 -8.38 15.54
N SER A 312 -9.31 -8.82 15.49
CA SER A 312 -9.87 -9.74 16.49
C SER A 312 -9.50 -11.21 16.23
N HIS A 313 -8.78 -11.49 15.13
CA HIS A 313 -8.28 -12.83 14.85
C HIS A 313 -7.38 -13.31 15.99
N PHE A 314 -7.45 -14.59 16.32
CA PHE A 314 -6.72 -15.15 17.47
C PHE A 314 -5.20 -14.96 17.38
N ASP A 315 -4.66 -15.01 16.16
CA ASP A 315 -3.23 -14.81 15.89
C ASP A 315 -2.81 -13.34 15.77
N ALA A 316 -3.78 -12.41 15.68
CA ALA A 316 -3.48 -11.02 15.38
C ALA A 316 -2.75 -10.36 16.55
N ASP A 317 -1.70 -9.62 16.22
CA ASP A 317 -1.13 -8.65 17.14
C ASP A 317 -1.98 -7.38 17.12
N ASN A 318 -2.33 -6.91 18.31
CA ASN A 318 -3.01 -5.63 18.49
C ASN A 318 -2.03 -4.45 18.40
N SER A 319 -0.74 -4.72 18.22
CA SER A 319 0.25 -3.68 17.96
C SER A 319 0.04 -3.06 16.58
N LEU A 320 0.15 -1.73 16.54
CA LEU A 320 0.12 -0.97 15.30
C LEU A 320 1.47 -1.12 14.59
N LEU A 321 1.47 -1.15 13.26
CA LEU A 321 2.68 -1.09 12.47
C LEU A 321 3.46 0.17 12.84
N LYS A 322 4.77 0.05 13.07
CA LYS A 322 5.62 1.17 13.45
C LYS A 322 6.67 1.42 12.37
N VAL A 323 6.53 2.54 11.65
CA VAL A 323 7.50 3.00 10.63
C VAL A 323 8.03 4.35 11.09
N ASP A 324 9.35 4.47 11.24
CA ASP A 324 10.03 5.69 11.68
C ASP A 324 9.39 6.37 12.91
N GLU A 325 9.14 5.57 13.95
CA GLU A 325 8.48 5.98 15.20
C GLU A 325 6.99 6.34 15.11
N VAL A 326 6.42 6.35 13.91
CA VAL A 326 4.99 6.62 13.66
C VAL A 326 4.20 5.32 13.61
N LYS A 327 3.01 5.33 14.21
CA LYS A 327 2.13 4.16 14.30
C LYS A 327 1.04 4.19 13.23
N TYR A 328 0.76 3.03 12.66
CA TYR A 328 -0.23 2.85 11.62
C TYR A 328 -1.16 1.69 11.94
N LEU A 329 -2.47 1.92 11.79
CA LEU A 329 -3.43 0.84 11.63
C LEU A 329 -3.20 0.24 10.25
N SER A 330 -2.92 -1.05 10.18
CA SER A 330 -2.62 -1.71 8.93
C SER A 330 -3.14 -3.14 8.86
N PHE A 331 -3.45 -3.59 7.65
CA PHE A 331 -3.94 -4.94 7.37
C PHE A 331 -3.93 -5.21 5.86
N PHE A 332 -4.06 -6.48 5.49
CA PHE A 332 -4.33 -6.90 4.12
C PHE A 332 -5.80 -7.22 3.95
N ARG A 333 -6.33 -6.87 2.78
CA ARG A 333 -7.67 -7.27 2.37
C ARG A 333 -7.69 -7.67 0.89
N PRO A 334 -8.76 -8.32 0.44
CA PRO A 334 -8.96 -8.59 -0.97
C PRO A 334 -9.00 -7.29 -1.76
N PHE A 335 -8.51 -7.37 -2.99
CA PHE A 335 -8.66 -6.32 -3.99
C PHE A 335 -10.14 -6.16 -4.40
N CYS A 336 -10.51 -4.93 -4.76
CA CYS A 336 -11.82 -4.54 -5.24
C CYS A 336 -11.62 -3.66 -6.47
N ILE A 337 -12.48 -3.75 -7.50
CA ILE A 337 -12.29 -3.00 -8.76
C ILE A 337 -12.27 -1.48 -8.51
N GLU A 338 -13.06 -1.04 -7.53
CA GLU A 338 -13.15 0.34 -7.06
C GLU A 338 -11.83 0.88 -6.50
N ASP A 339 -10.88 0.01 -6.11
CA ASP A 339 -9.55 0.43 -5.64
C ASP A 339 -8.71 1.08 -6.73
N ILE A 340 -9.01 0.83 -8.01
CA ILE A 340 -8.35 1.49 -9.14
C ILE A 340 -8.79 2.96 -9.29
N ASN A 341 -10.05 3.25 -8.91
CA ASN A 341 -10.67 4.55 -9.16
C ASN A 341 -10.52 5.54 -7.99
N GLY A 342 -9.89 5.11 -6.89
CA GLY A 342 -9.75 5.89 -5.66
C GLY A 342 -8.32 6.05 -5.18
N ALA A 343 -7.35 5.90 -6.09
CA ALA A 343 -5.91 6.12 -5.86
C ALA A 343 -5.44 7.41 -6.54
#